data_AF-A0A7V0MB96-F1
#
_entry.id   AF-A0A7V0MB96-F1
#
_cell.length_a   1.000
_cell.length_b   1.000
_cell.length_c   1.000
_cell.angle_alpha   90.00
_cell.angle_beta   90.00
_cell.angle_gamma   90.00
#
_symmetry.space_group_name_H-M   'P 1'
#
loop_
_entity.id
_entity.type
_entity.pdbx_description
1 polymer ?
#
loop_
_entity_poly.entity_id
_entity_poly.type
_entity_poly.pdbx_seq_one_letter_code
_entity_poly.pdbx_strand_id
1 'polypeptide(L)'
;MSKTKTIYVCQECGYESPKWLGRCPGCNQWNTMVEEIASKGLETHKIRENSQDIPKSLTDIDVTEETRITSEIEEFDRILGQGLVRNSVVLIGGEPGIGKSTLLLQVSSRYCRKNI
;
A
#
# COMPACT_ATOMS: atom_id res chain seq x y z
N MET A 1 -6.87 -4.72 -21.32
CA MET A 1 -5.80 -4.24 -22.22
C MET A 1 -6.14 -2.85 -22.70
N SER A 2 -5.48 -1.83 -22.15
CA SER A 2 -5.71 -0.43 -22.53
C SER A 2 -5.23 -0.21 -23.95
N LYS A 3 -6.14 0.19 -24.84
CA LYS A 3 -5.79 0.52 -26.23
C LYS A 3 -4.74 1.64 -26.24
N THR A 4 -3.59 1.36 -26.83
CA THR A 4 -2.55 2.35 -27.10
C THR A 4 -3.15 3.47 -27.93
N LYS A 5 -3.18 4.70 -27.40
CA LYS A 5 -3.62 5.88 -28.17
C LYS A 5 -2.39 6.46 -28.87
N THR A 6 -2.43 6.54 -30.18
CA THR A 6 -1.43 7.25 -30.99
C THR A 6 -1.80 8.73 -31.10
N ILE A 7 -0.79 9.60 -31.03
CA ILE A 7 -0.89 11.06 -31.15
C ILE A 7 0.18 11.51 -32.15
N TYR A 8 -0.10 12.55 -32.93
CA TYR A 8 0.85 13.15 -33.85
C TYR A 8 1.44 14.41 -33.22
N VAL A 9 2.76 14.48 -33.10
CA VAL A 9 3.49 15.58 -32.46
C VAL A 9 4.32 16.32 -33.52
N CYS A 10 4.26 17.65 -33.53
CA CYS A 10 5.10 18.47 -34.38
C CYS A 10 6.53 18.54 -33.83
N GLN A 11 7.52 18.12 -34.62
CA GLN A 11 8.93 18.17 -34.20
C GLN A 11 9.50 19.60 -34.08
N GLU A 12 8.84 20.59 -34.68
CA GLU A 12 9.33 21.98 -34.68
C GLU A 12 8.78 22.80 -33.52
N CYS A 13 7.52 22.58 -33.13
CA CYS A 13 6.86 23.40 -32.10
C CYS A 13 6.18 22.61 -30.99
N GLY A 14 6.25 21.27 -31.02
CA GLY A 14 5.64 20.41 -30.02
C GLY A 14 4.11 20.34 -30.05
N TYR A 15 3.46 20.89 -31.09
CA TYR A 15 2.00 20.82 -31.21
C TYR A 15 1.51 19.39 -31.38
N GLU A 16 0.55 18.97 -30.55
CA GLU A 16 -0.01 17.62 -30.55
C GLU A 16 -1.40 17.58 -31.20
N SER A 17 -1.66 16.54 -32.00
CA SER A 17 -2.97 16.30 -32.62
C SER A 17 -3.30 14.80 -32.63
N PRO A 18 -4.55 14.40 -32.35
CA PRO A 18 -4.96 12.99 -32.43
C PRO A 18 -5.08 12.45 -33.86
N LYS A 19 -4.93 13.31 -34.88
CA LYS A 19 -4.97 12.94 -36.32
C LYS A 19 -3.86 13.66 -37.08
N TRP A 20 -3.32 13.03 -38.12
CA TRP A 20 -2.35 13.65 -39.01
C TRP A 20 -3.01 14.73 -39.87
N LEU A 21 -2.42 15.93 -39.88
CA LEU A 21 -2.98 17.11 -40.57
C LEU A 21 -2.12 17.59 -41.75
N GLY A 22 -0.98 16.95 -42.02
CA GLY A 22 -0.02 17.32 -43.08
C GLY A 22 0.73 18.64 -42.84
N ARG A 23 0.02 19.68 -42.38
CA ARG A 23 0.54 20.98 -41.92
C ARG A 23 0.29 21.14 -40.43
N CYS A 24 1.31 21.56 -39.68
CA CYS A 24 1.17 21.83 -38.26
C CYS A 24 0.41 23.15 -38.03
N PRO A 25 -0.71 23.18 -37.26
CA PRO A 25 -1.42 24.43 -36.97
C PRO A 25 -0.68 25.38 -36.01
N GLY A 26 0.28 24.88 -35.22
CA GLY A 26 1.10 25.71 -34.32
C GLY A 26 2.15 26.56 -35.06
N CYS A 27 3.02 25.93 -35.85
CA CYS A 27 4.11 26.61 -36.56
C CYS A 27 3.87 26.79 -38.08
N ASN A 28 2.73 26.36 -38.62
CA ASN A 28 2.37 26.46 -40.03
C ASN A 28 3.30 25.72 -41.02
N GLN A 29 4.23 24.91 -40.53
CA GLN A 29 5.15 24.11 -41.33
C GLN A 29 4.52 22.82 -41.85
N TRP A 30 4.98 22.36 -43.00
CA TRP A 30 4.54 21.13 -43.65
C TRP A 30 5.43 19.95 -43.27
N ASN A 31 4.87 18.75 -43.21
CA ASN A 31 5.58 17.48 -42.96
C ASN A 31 6.36 17.40 -41.64
N THR A 32 6.04 18.26 -40.66
CA THR A 32 6.69 18.25 -39.33
C THR A 32 5.96 17.42 -38.29
N MET A 33 4.78 16.88 -38.62
CA MET A 33 3.95 16.07 -37.71
C MET A 33 4.35 14.59 -37.79
N VAL A 34 4.88 14.04 -36.70
CA VAL A 34 5.34 12.65 -36.59
C VAL A 34 4.47 11.89 -35.58
N GLU A 35 4.21 10.61 -35.83
CA GLU A 35 3.39 9.76 -34.96
C GLU A 35 4.19 9.30 -33.73
N GLU A 36 3.66 9.59 -32.54
CA GLU A 36 4.18 9.12 -31.27
C GLU A 36 3.12 8.34 -30.49
N ILE A 37 3.58 7.34 -29.74
CA ILE A 37 2.72 6.59 -28.83
C ILE A 37 2.56 7.42 -27.57
N ALA A 38 1.31 7.76 -27.21
CA ALA A 38 1.03 8.41 -25.94
C ALA A 38 1.26 7.40 -24.80
N SER A 39 2.52 7.20 -24.40
CA SER A 39 2.82 6.57 -23.13
C SER A 39 2.44 7.56 -22.05
N LYS A 40 1.25 7.40 -21.46
CA LYS A 40 1.04 7.89 -20.11
C LYS A 40 2.13 7.23 -19.28
N GLY A 41 3.16 7.98 -18.91
CA GLY A 41 4.07 7.57 -17.87
C GLY A 41 3.19 7.12 -16.72
N LEU A 42 3.29 5.85 -16.36
CA LEU A 42 2.68 5.37 -15.13
C LEU A 42 3.30 6.24 -14.05
N GLU A 43 2.56 7.23 -13.55
CA GLU A 43 2.89 7.88 -12.30
C GLU A 43 2.93 6.74 -11.28
N THR A 44 4.16 6.25 -11.08
CA THR A 44 4.43 5.26 -10.07
C THR A 44 4.20 6.05 -8.80
N HIS A 45 3.05 5.85 -8.16
CA HIS A 45 2.85 6.32 -6.80
C HIS A 45 4.05 5.81 -6.02
N LYS A 46 4.99 6.72 -5.71
CA LYS A 46 6.14 6.40 -4.89
C LYS A 46 5.55 5.97 -3.56
N ILE A 47 5.51 4.66 -3.34
CA ILE A 47 5.36 4.10 -2.00
C ILE A 47 6.46 4.80 -1.22
N ARG A 48 6.08 5.57 -0.19
CA ARG A 48 7.05 6.18 0.71
C ARG A 48 7.88 5.03 1.27
N GLU A 49 9.10 4.86 0.78
CA GLU A 49 10.08 4.00 1.41
C GLU A 49 10.29 4.59 2.81
N ASN A 50 9.72 3.91 3.80
CA ASN A 50 10.03 4.20 5.19
C ASN A 50 11.49 3.78 5.36
N SER A 51 12.38 4.76 5.45
CA SER A 51 13.83 4.62 5.31
C SER A 51 14.53 3.96 6.51
N GLN A 52 13.89 3.01 7.18
CA GLN A 52 14.42 2.36 8.38
C GLN A 52 14.82 0.89 8.21
N ASP A 53 14.33 0.19 7.20
CA ASP A 53 14.63 -1.23 7.02
C ASP A 53 15.77 -1.45 6.01
N ILE A 54 17.00 -1.17 6.46
CA ILE A 54 18.22 -1.54 5.74
C ILE A 54 18.41 -3.06 5.92
N PRO A 55 18.73 -3.84 4.87
CA PRO A 55 19.04 -5.26 5.01
C PRO A 55 20.19 -5.47 6.00
N LYS A 56 19.95 -6.29 7.03
CA LYS A 56 20.95 -6.72 8.03
C LYS A 56 21.20 -8.21 7.91
N SER A 57 22.41 -8.65 8.27
CA SER A 57 22.68 -10.08 8.47
C SER A 57 21.82 -10.61 9.63
N LEU A 58 21.40 -11.87 9.56
CA LEU A 58 20.65 -12.53 10.63
C LEU A 58 21.40 -12.48 11.98
N THR A 59 22.73 -12.51 11.96
CA THR A 59 23.59 -12.39 13.15
C THR A 59 23.53 -11.02 13.82
N ASP A 60 23.07 -10.00 13.08
CA ASP A 60 23.08 -8.60 13.51
C ASP A 60 21.65 -8.12 13.86
N ILE A 61 20.71 -9.06 13.98
CA ILE A 61 19.34 -8.78 14.40
C ILE A 61 19.27 -8.86 15.93
N ASP A 62 19.07 -7.71 16.56
CA ASP A 62 18.78 -7.64 17.99
C ASP A 62 17.42 -8.28 18.29
N VAL A 63 17.38 -9.20 19.26
CA VAL A 63 16.13 -9.75 19.77
C VAL A 63 15.67 -8.89 20.94
N THR A 64 14.71 -8.01 20.69
CA THR A 64 14.06 -7.22 21.74
C THR A 64 12.80 -7.94 22.23
N GLU A 65 12.70 -8.13 23.55
CA GLU A 65 11.44 -8.60 24.15
C GLU A 65 10.43 -7.45 24.18
N GLU A 66 9.33 -7.62 23.46
CA GLU A 66 8.20 -6.69 23.51
C GLU A 66 7.37 -6.90 24.78
N THR A 67 6.95 -5.80 25.41
CA THR A 67 6.08 -5.88 26.58
C THR A 67 4.70 -6.41 26.19
N ARG A 68 4.32 -7.55 26.77
CA ARG A 68 3.01 -8.17 26.57
C ARG A 68 2.03 -7.77 27.66
N ILE A 69 0.78 -7.56 27.27
CA ILE A 69 -0.32 -7.21 28.15
C ILE A 69 -1.22 -8.44 28.30
N THR A 70 -1.30 -8.98 29.52
CA THR A 70 -2.12 -10.15 29.84
C THR A 70 -3.59 -9.78 30.05
N SER A 71 -4.49 -10.54 29.41
CA SER A 71 -5.94 -10.45 29.56
C SER A 71 -6.49 -11.16 30.80
N GLU A 72 -5.68 -11.98 31.47
CA GLU A 72 -6.06 -12.90 32.56
C GLU A 72 -7.01 -14.02 32.15
N ILE A 73 -7.22 -14.20 30.85
CA ILE A 73 -7.86 -15.37 30.29
C ILE A 73 -6.72 -16.27 29.83
N GLU A 74 -6.38 -17.26 30.65
CA GLU A 74 -5.18 -18.11 30.49
C GLU A 74 -5.03 -18.63 29.06
N GLU A 75 -6.08 -19.27 28.52
CA GLU A 75 -6.02 -19.85 27.18
C GLU A 75 -5.93 -18.79 26.07
N PHE A 76 -6.51 -17.61 26.28
CA PHE A 76 -6.38 -16.50 25.31
C PHE A 76 -4.95 -15.95 25.30
N ASP A 77 -4.38 -15.71 26.48
CA ASP A 77 -3.01 -15.22 26.61
C ASP A 77 -2.00 -16.24 26.08
N ARG A 78 -2.22 -17.53 26.35
CA ARG A 78 -1.41 -18.63 25.82
C ARG A 78 -1.39 -18.64 24.30
N ILE A 79 -2.55 -18.48 23.64
CA ILE A 79 -2.63 -18.42 22.17
C ILE A 79 -1.88 -17.21 21.61
N LEU A 80 -1.88 -16.07 22.31
CA LEU A 80 -1.14 -14.88 21.92
C LEU A 80 0.36 -14.92 22.25
N GLY A 81 0.84 -15.98 22.90
CA GLY A 81 2.23 -16.08 23.36
C GLY A 81 2.47 -15.32 24.68
N GLN A 82 1.59 -15.53 25.65
CA GLN A 82 1.56 -14.89 26.99
C GLN A 82 0.97 -13.46 27.02
N GLY A 83 0.10 -13.13 26.07
CA GLY A 83 -0.65 -11.86 26.05
C GLY A 83 -0.39 -11.01 24.82
N LEU A 84 -1.11 -9.88 24.76
CA LEU A 84 -1.17 -9.00 23.60
C LEU A 84 0.05 -8.08 23.51
N VAL A 85 0.66 -7.98 22.33
CA VAL A 85 1.76 -7.07 22.05
C VAL A 85 1.22 -5.68 21.71
N ARG A 86 1.82 -4.61 22.25
CA ARG A 86 1.43 -3.23 21.90
C ARG A 86 1.68 -2.95 20.42
N ASN A 87 0.86 -2.10 19.81
CA ASN A 87 0.95 -1.74 18.39
C ASN A 87 0.88 -2.93 17.42
N SER A 88 0.27 -4.04 17.85
CA SER A 88 0.05 -5.22 17.00
C SER A 88 -1.37 -5.26 16.45
N VAL A 89 -1.54 -6.06 15.39
CA VAL A 89 -2.85 -6.39 14.83
C VAL A 89 -3.05 -7.89 14.95
N VAL A 90 -4.16 -8.29 15.56
CA VAL A 90 -4.55 -9.70 15.74
C VAL A 90 -5.86 -9.96 15.01
N LEU A 91 -5.87 -10.94 14.12
CA LEU A 91 -7.07 -11.39 13.39
C LEU A 91 -7.71 -12.58 14.12
N ILE A 92 -8.97 -12.43 14.54
CA ILE A 92 -9.75 -13.52 15.15
C ILE A 92 -10.77 -14.06 14.14
N GLY A 93 -10.47 -15.24 13.60
CA GLY A 93 -11.37 -15.98 12.70
C GLY A 93 -12.26 -16.99 13.44
N GLY A 94 -13.35 -17.40 12.80
CA GLY A 94 -14.24 -18.44 13.31
C GLY A 94 -15.63 -18.38 12.69
N GLU A 95 -16.39 -19.47 12.80
CA GLU A 95 -17.75 -19.58 12.25
C GLU A 95 -18.70 -18.49 12.79
N PRO A 96 -19.73 -18.10 12.02
CA PRO A 96 -20.80 -17.24 12.53
C PRO A 96 -21.44 -17.85 13.77
N GLY A 97 -21.63 -17.06 14.83
CA GLY A 97 -22.26 -17.53 16.07
C GLY A 97 -21.32 -18.20 17.10
N ILE A 98 -20.05 -18.48 16.76
CA ILE A 98 -19.09 -19.13 17.69
C ILE A 98 -18.71 -18.28 18.93
N GLY A 99 -19.16 -17.02 19.00
CA GLY A 99 -18.93 -16.15 20.15
C GLY A 99 -17.70 -15.24 20.08
N LYS A 100 -17.15 -14.96 18.89
CA LYS A 100 -16.00 -14.03 18.70
C LYS A 100 -16.21 -12.68 19.38
N SER A 101 -17.36 -12.04 19.14
CA SER A 101 -17.68 -10.74 19.74
C SER A 101 -17.83 -10.84 21.26
N THR A 102 -18.41 -11.93 21.77
CA THR A 102 -18.56 -12.18 23.21
C THR A 102 -17.20 -12.32 23.89
N LEU A 103 -16.29 -13.12 23.32
CA LEU A 103 -14.93 -13.28 23.81
C LEU A 103 -14.18 -11.93 23.82
N LEU A 104 -14.26 -11.19 22.72
CA LEU A 104 -13.60 -9.88 22.61
C LEU A 104 -14.15 -8.87 23.63
N LEU A 105 -15.45 -8.87 23.90
CA LEU A 105 -16.03 -8.01 24.95
C LEU A 105 -15.52 -8.38 26.35
N GLN A 106 -15.37 -9.68 26.64
CA GLN A 106 -14.81 -10.15 27.91
C GLN A 106 -13.35 -9.74 28.06
N VAL A 107 -12.54 -9.92 27.01
CA VAL A 107 -11.13 -9.50 26.96
C VAL A 107 -11.03 -7.98 27.15
N SER A 108 -11.81 -7.19 26.43
CA SER A 108 -11.83 -5.72 26.57
C SER A 108 -12.22 -5.30 27.98
N SER A 109 -13.21 -5.94 28.60
CA SER A 109 -13.59 -5.66 29.98
C SER A 109 -12.43 -5.91 30.97
N ARG A 110 -11.62 -6.94 30.74
CA ARG A 110 -10.42 -7.22 31.54
C ARG A 110 -9.35 -6.15 31.37
N TYR A 111 -9.09 -5.71 30.14
CA TYR A 111 -8.12 -4.63 29.90
C TYR A 111 -8.57 -3.30 30.51
N CYS A 112 -9.84 -2.92 30.36
CA CYS A 112 -10.36 -1.70 30.98
C CYS A 112 -10.22 -1.71 32.51
N ARG A 113 -10.43 -2.84 33.18
CA ARG A 113 -10.21 -2.96 34.65
C ARG A 113 -8.76 -2.75 35.05
N LYS A 114 -7.81 -2.99 34.14
CA LYS A 114 -6.38 -2.74 34.33
C LYS A 114 -5.95 -1.31 33.96
N ASN A 115 -6.90 -0.44 33.57
CA ASN A 115 -6.63 0.91 33.03
C ASN A 115 -5.72 0.88 31.80
N ILE A 116 -5.94 -0.09 30.92
CA ILE A 116 -5.32 -0.22 29.60
C ILE A 116 -6.45 -0.15 28.56
#